data_AF-A0A7S0XUN7-F1
#
_entry.id   AF-A0A7S0XUN7-F1
#
_cell.length_a   1.000
_cell.length_b   1.000
_cell.length_c   1.000
_cell.angle_alpha   90.00
_cell.angle_beta   90.00
_cell.angle_gamma   90.00
#
_symmetry.space_group_name_H-M   'P 1'
#
loop_
_entity.id
_entity.type
_entity.pdbx_description
1 polymer ?
#
loop_
_entity_poly.entity_id
_entity_poly.type
_entity_poly.pdbx_seq_one_letter_code
_entity_poly.pdbx_strand_id
1 'polypeptide(L)'
;EKEHAGIKRPLSSVRRWLDDHGHSSKQVWADIESLVVKTLIAAQPSIAHTYRLLTSRLSEEDGSSCFELLGLDVMLDESLKPWLLEVNHSPSFLCESALDTNLKTALLHDTLSLVSISSRHKSMFKRQDLNESANRLYGGQPSKGWASKGKVLSLRLRHEETHMGRYKLVYPPHQTDWDRTDEYERCASASRTAFEEGGG
;
A
#
# COMPACT_ATOMS: atom_id res chain seq x y z
N GLU A 1 0.95 25.56 25.62
CA GLU A 1 -0.25 26.21 25.02
C GLU A 1 -0.03 26.80 23.61
N LYS A 2 0.68 26.14 22.68
CA LYS A 2 0.77 26.58 21.27
C LYS A 2 0.53 25.47 20.23
N GLU A 3 0.01 24.30 20.62
CA GLU A 3 -0.24 23.18 19.69
C GLU A 3 -1.59 23.25 18.96
N HIS A 4 -2.48 24.18 19.33
CA HIS A 4 -3.87 24.21 18.85
C HIS A 4 -4.23 25.38 17.92
N ALA A 5 -3.26 26.18 17.45
CA ALA A 5 -3.54 27.44 16.73
C ALA A 5 -2.81 27.58 15.37
N GLY A 6 -2.49 26.46 14.70
CA GLY A 6 -1.98 26.45 13.33
C GLY A 6 -3.05 26.08 12.31
N ILE A 7 -2.94 26.63 11.08
CA ILE A 7 -3.72 26.19 9.89
C ILE A 7 -3.34 24.74 9.53
N LYS A 8 -2.13 24.32 9.88
CA LYS A 8 -1.62 22.95 9.71
C LYS A 8 -1.45 22.30 11.07
N ARG A 9 -1.98 21.08 11.22
CA ARG A 9 -1.94 20.31 12.47
C ARG A 9 -1.65 18.84 12.20
N PRO A 10 -0.97 18.13 13.12
CA PRO A 10 -0.83 16.69 13.00
C PRO A 10 -2.19 16.01 13.17
N LEU A 11 -2.38 14.88 12.49
CA LEU A 11 -3.61 14.07 12.58
C LEU A 11 -3.94 13.64 14.01
N SER A 12 -2.92 13.41 14.86
CA SER A 12 -3.12 13.11 16.27
C SER A 12 -3.85 14.22 17.02
N SER A 13 -3.60 15.48 16.67
CA SER A 13 -4.28 16.65 17.24
C SER A 13 -5.74 16.71 16.78
N VAL A 14 -6.00 16.42 15.50
CA VAL A 14 -7.38 16.36 14.95
C VAL A 14 -8.19 15.25 15.60
N ARG A 15 -7.61 14.05 15.77
CA ARG A 15 -8.29 12.92 16.43
C ARG A 15 -8.67 13.25 17.88
N ARG A 16 -7.74 13.83 18.64
CA ARG A 16 -8.02 14.29 20.01
C ARG A 16 -9.14 15.32 20.02
N TRP A 17 -9.09 16.29 19.10
CA TRP A 17 -10.14 17.31 18.99
C TRP A 17 -11.52 16.69 18.72
N LEU A 18 -11.63 15.69 17.83
CA LEU A 18 -12.89 14.98 17.57
C LEU A 18 -13.43 14.32 18.85
N ASP A 19 -12.57 13.57 19.57
CA ASP A 19 -12.96 12.87 20.79
C ASP A 19 -13.39 13.86 21.89
N ASP A 20 -12.66 14.96 22.05
CA ASP A 20 -12.96 16.02 23.03
C ASP A 20 -14.30 16.75 22.74
N HIS A 21 -14.79 16.71 21.50
CA HIS A 21 -16.05 17.33 21.07
C HIS A 21 -17.19 16.31 20.90
N GLY A 22 -17.03 15.10 21.43
CA GLY A 22 -18.09 14.08 21.45
C GLY A 22 -18.25 13.29 20.16
N HIS A 23 -17.29 13.38 19.24
CA HIS A 23 -17.27 12.60 18.01
C HIS A 23 -16.33 11.40 18.13
N SER A 24 -16.71 10.25 17.59
CA SER A 24 -15.85 9.05 17.60
C SER A 24 -14.73 9.19 16.56
N SER A 25 -13.52 9.57 16.99
CA SER A 25 -12.37 9.63 16.08
C SER A 25 -12.05 8.28 15.45
N LYS A 26 -12.34 7.19 16.18
CA LYS A 26 -12.20 5.81 15.69
C LYS A 26 -13.12 5.50 14.52
N GLN A 27 -14.38 5.94 14.58
CA GLN A 27 -15.34 5.71 13.49
C GLN A 27 -14.95 6.50 12.25
N VAL A 28 -14.65 7.79 12.40
CA VAL A 28 -14.20 8.65 11.30
C VAL A 28 -12.97 8.05 10.62
N TRP A 29 -12.01 7.55 11.40
CA TRP A 29 -10.82 6.92 10.84
C TRP A 29 -11.11 5.59 10.15
N ALA A 30 -12.01 4.78 10.69
CA ALA A 30 -12.49 3.56 10.05
C ALA A 30 -13.17 3.84 8.69
N ASP A 31 -13.93 4.92 8.59
CA ASP A 31 -14.59 5.35 7.34
C ASP A 31 -13.57 5.85 6.31
N ILE A 32 -12.56 6.60 6.76
CA ILE A 32 -11.43 7.03 5.90
C ILE A 32 -10.67 5.79 5.39
N GLU A 33 -10.35 4.83 6.25
CA GLU A 33 -9.69 3.57 5.85
C GLU A 33 -10.51 2.82 4.79
N SER A 34 -11.83 2.73 4.96
CA SER A 34 -12.72 2.12 3.96
C SER A 34 -12.70 2.86 2.64
N LEU A 35 -12.72 4.20 2.67
CA LEU A 35 -12.61 5.05 1.48
C LEU A 35 -11.29 4.82 0.74
N VAL A 36 -10.16 4.76 1.45
CA VAL A 36 -8.85 4.47 0.83
C VAL A 36 -8.85 3.11 0.15
N VAL A 37 -9.33 2.07 0.84
CA VAL A 37 -9.34 0.70 0.28
C VAL A 37 -10.23 0.61 -0.96
N LYS A 38 -11.45 1.16 -0.91
CA LYS A 38 -12.37 1.18 -2.06
C LYS A 38 -11.78 1.92 -3.27
N THR A 39 -11.06 3.02 -3.02
CA THR A 39 -10.36 3.78 -4.06
C THR A 39 -9.29 2.92 -4.75
N LEU A 40 -8.48 2.20 -3.97
CA LEU A 40 -7.45 1.31 -4.52
C LEU A 40 -8.06 0.10 -5.24
N ILE A 41 -9.15 -0.47 -4.71
CA ILE A 41 -9.88 -1.56 -5.35
C ILE A 41 -10.39 -1.13 -6.73
N ALA A 42 -10.95 0.07 -6.84
CA ALA A 42 -11.45 0.60 -8.12
C ALA A 42 -10.35 0.73 -9.18
N ALA A 43 -9.11 1.06 -8.78
CA ALA A 43 -7.96 1.16 -9.68
C ALA A 43 -7.23 -0.18 -9.92
N GLN A 44 -7.51 -1.20 -9.09
CA GLN A 44 -6.74 -2.44 -9.03
C GLN A 44 -6.69 -3.20 -10.37
N PRO A 45 -7.78 -3.36 -11.16
CA PRO A 45 -7.72 -4.08 -12.43
C PRO A 45 -6.77 -3.44 -13.43
N SER A 46 -6.84 -2.11 -13.60
CA SER A 46 -5.97 -1.35 -14.50
C SER A 46 -4.50 -1.42 -14.11
N ILE A 47 -4.22 -1.29 -12.80
CA ILE A 47 -2.85 -1.40 -12.27
C ILE A 47 -2.32 -2.82 -12.47
N ALA A 48 -3.11 -3.84 -12.17
CA ALA A 48 -2.69 -5.23 -12.30
C ALA A 48 -2.46 -5.64 -13.75
N HIS A 49 -3.31 -5.19 -14.68
CA HIS A 49 -3.11 -5.41 -16.11
C HIS A 49 -1.77 -4.81 -16.56
N THR A 50 -1.56 -3.52 -16.28
CA THR A 50 -0.33 -2.80 -16.65
C THR A 50 0.92 -3.44 -16.02
N TYR A 51 0.85 -3.77 -14.73
CA TYR A 51 1.94 -4.43 -14.03
C TYR A 51 2.31 -5.76 -14.69
N ARG A 52 1.34 -6.64 -14.96
CA ARG A 52 1.58 -7.94 -15.62
C ARG A 52 2.22 -7.79 -17.01
N LEU A 53 1.81 -6.80 -17.80
CA LEU A 53 2.41 -6.53 -19.10
C LEU A 53 3.90 -6.15 -18.96
N LEU A 54 4.20 -5.23 -18.05
CA LEU A 54 5.55 -4.68 -17.86
C LEU A 54 6.49 -5.66 -17.12
N THR A 55 5.94 -6.51 -16.26
CA THR A 55 6.72 -7.45 -15.43
C THR A 55 6.59 -8.90 -15.87
N SER A 56 6.06 -9.17 -17.06
CA SER A 56 5.91 -10.53 -17.61
C SER A 56 7.21 -11.34 -17.66
N ARG A 57 8.36 -10.67 -17.65
CA ARG A 57 9.70 -11.28 -17.61
C ARG A 57 10.28 -11.44 -16.20
N LEU A 58 9.67 -10.80 -15.20
CA LEU A 58 10.08 -10.94 -13.81
C LEU A 58 9.36 -12.14 -13.22
N SER A 59 10.08 -12.92 -12.40
CA SER A 59 9.46 -14.00 -11.65
C SER A 59 8.40 -13.42 -10.72
N GLU A 60 7.13 -13.83 -10.89
CA GLU A 60 6.08 -13.52 -9.91
C GLU A 60 6.40 -14.10 -8.52
N GLU A 61 7.39 -14.98 -8.41
CA GLU A 61 7.75 -15.67 -7.18
C GLU A 61 8.62 -14.82 -6.24
N ASP A 62 9.06 -13.62 -6.66
CA ASP A 62 9.87 -12.68 -5.87
C ASP A 62 9.04 -11.65 -5.08
N GLY A 63 7.74 -11.54 -5.37
CA GLY A 63 6.84 -10.53 -4.79
C GLY A 63 6.60 -9.33 -5.71
N SER A 64 6.08 -8.23 -5.14
CA SER A 64 5.85 -6.99 -5.91
C SER A 64 7.18 -6.29 -6.12
N SER A 65 7.48 -5.95 -7.37
CA SER A 65 8.64 -5.13 -7.74
C SER A 65 8.37 -3.63 -7.57
N CYS A 66 7.13 -3.26 -7.28
CA CYS A 66 6.68 -1.88 -7.15
C CYS A 66 6.09 -1.62 -5.76
N PHE A 67 6.35 -0.43 -5.25
CA PHE A 67 5.65 0.18 -4.14
C PHE A 67 5.41 1.66 -4.48
N GLU A 68 4.40 2.27 -3.88
CA GLU A 68 4.06 3.66 -4.15
C GLU A 68 3.56 4.35 -2.87
N LEU A 69 3.96 5.60 -2.68
CA LEU A 69 3.45 6.48 -1.63
C LEU A 69 2.46 7.46 -2.24
N LEU A 70 1.17 7.23 -1.97
CA LEU A 70 0.09 8.09 -2.45
C LEU A 70 -0.26 9.15 -1.40
N GLY A 71 -0.48 10.37 -1.85
CA GLY A 71 -1.14 11.42 -1.06
C GLY A 71 -2.63 11.41 -1.34
N LEU A 72 -3.47 11.20 -0.34
CA LEU A 72 -4.92 11.26 -0.49
C LEU A 72 -5.45 12.49 0.20
N ASP A 73 -6.19 13.30 -0.55
CA ASP A 73 -6.85 14.49 -0.04
C ASP A 73 -8.29 14.13 0.28
N VAL A 74 -8.62 14.17 1.58
CA VAL A 74 -9.91 13.74 2.12
C VAL A 74 -10.55 14.90 2.87
N MET A 75 -11.79 15.20 2.52
CA MET A 75 -12.61 16.21 3.19
C MET A 75 -13.68 15.53 4.05
N LEU A 76 -13.91 16.06 5.25
CA LEU A 76 -15.03 15.64 6.11
C LEU A 76 -16.16 16.66 5.97
N ASP A 77 -17.39 16.18 5.78
CA ASP A 77 -18.59 17.02 5.79
C ASP A 77 -19.11 17.29 7.22
N GLU A 78 -20.24 18.00 7.35
CA GLU A 78 -20.85 18.29 8.66
C GLU A 78 -21.27 17.04 9.46
N SER A 79 -21.45 15.90 8.78
CA SER A 79 -21.76 14.61 9.39
C SER A 79 -20.50 13.78 9.68
N LEU A 80 -19.31 14.35 9.46
CA LEU A 80 -17.99 13.70 9.52
C LEU A 80 -17.83 12.54 8.53
N LYS A 81 -18.63 12.50 7.48
CA LYS A 81 -18.46 11.52 6.41
C LYS A 81 -17.27 11.94 5.54
N PRO A 82 -16.34 11.02 5.25
CA PRO A 82 -15.19 11.32 4.41
C PRO A 82 -15.54 11.29 2.92
N TRP A 83 -15.04 12.28 2.20
CA TRP A 83 -15.14 12.44 0.76
C TRP A 83 -13.74 12.53 0.16
N LEU A 84 -13.47 11.69 -0.84
CA LEU A 84 -12.23 11.72 -1.59
C LEU A 84 -12.28 12.92 -2.54
N LEU A 85 -11.27 13.79 -2.46
CA LEU A 85 -11.10 14.89 -3.41
C LEU A 85 -10.19 14.46 -4.56
N GLU A 86 -9.00 13.97 -4.23
CA GLU A 86 -8.02 13.55 -5.23
C GLU A 86 -7.03 12.51 -4.66
N VAL A 87 -6.36 11.82 -5.59
CA VAL A 87 -5.24 10.91 -5.30
C VAL A 87 -4.01 11.43 -6.03
N ASN A 88 -3.00 11.81 -5.25
CA ASN A 88 -1.73 12.34 -5.74
C ASN A 88 -0.66 11.24 -5.74
N HIS A 89 -0.16 10.90 -6.94
CA HIS A 89 0.95 9.96 -7.14
C HIS A 89 2.32 10.56 -6.82
N SER A 90 2.38 11.88 -6.58
CA SER A 90 3.61 12.58 -6.20
C SER A 90 3.32 13.61 -5.09
N PRO A 91 3.03 13.16 -3.85
CA PRO A 91 2.82 14.08 -2.75
C PRO A 91 4.08 14.90 -2.47
N SER A 92 3.91 16.17 -2.10
CA SER A 92 5.06 17.06 -1.83
C SER A 92 5.84 16.59 -0.61
N PHE A 93 7.15 16.37 -0.80
CA PHE A 93 8.11 16.13 0.29
C PHE A 93 8.89 17.38 0.72
N LEU A 94 8.48 18.57 0.28
CA LEU A 94 9.11 19.83 0.71
C LEU A 94 8.91 20.09 2.20
N CYS A 95 9.99 20.37 2.93
CA CYS A 95 9.97 20.58 4.37
C CYS A 95 9.96 22.08 4.69
N GLU A 96 8.78 22.68 4.72
CA GLU A 96 8.61 24.12 4.97
C GLU A 96 8.44 24.48 6.45
N SER A 97 8.24 23.47 7.32
CA SER A 97 8.09 23.64 8.75
C SER A 97 8.76 22.50 9.52
N ALA A 98 9.08 22.72 10.81
CA ALA A 98 9.59 21.66 11.67
C ALA A 98 8.59 20.48 11.79
N LEU A 99 7.28 20.77 11.74
CA LEU A 99 6.23 19.76 11.69
C LEU A 99 6.35 18.91 10.42
N ASP A 100 6.53 19.54 9.26
CA ASP A 100 6.72 18.85 7.99
C ASP A 100 7.95 17.97 8.00
N THR A 101 9.09 18.51 8.43
CA THR A 101 10.35 17.76 8.52
C THR A 101 10.17 16.50 9.35
N ASN A 102 9.56 16.63 10.53
CA ASN A 102 9.36 15.49 11.44
C ASN A 102 8.41 14.44 10.87
N LEU A 103 7.27 14.87 10.31
CA LEU A 103 6.28 13.94 9.74
C LEU A 103 6.81 13.23 8.50
N LYS A 104 7.40 13.98 7.55
CA LYS A 104 7.85 13.47 6.25
C LYS A 104 9.09 12.59 6.39
N THR A 105 10.07 13.00 7.21
CA THR A 105 11.27 12.18 7.47
C THR A 105 10.88 10.84 8.08
N ALA A 106 10.00 10.88 9.08
CA ALA A 106 9.57 9.66 9.74
C ALA A 106 8.72 8.78 8.79
N LEU A 107 7.85 9.37 7.96
CA LEU A 107 7.10 8.64 6.93
C LEU A 107 8.03 7.90 5.97
N LEU A 108 9.04 8.58 5.43
CA LEU A 108 10.01 7.98 4.52
C LEU A 108 10.83 6.88 5.20
N HIS A 109 11.27 7.10 6.44
CA HIS A 109 11.99 6.10 7.22
C HIS A 109 11.17 4.81 7.40
N ASP A 110 9.92 4.93 7.84
CA ASP A 110 9.05 3.76 8.07
C ASP A 110 8.72 3.06 6.74
N THR A 111 8.56 3.82 5.65
CA THR A 111 8.30 3.26 4.31
C THR A 111 9.49 2.43 3.82
N LEU A 112 10.70 2.97 3.88
CA LEU A 112 11.90 2.25 3.42
C LEU A 112 12.18 1.02 4.28
N SER A 113 11.87 1.08 5.58
CA SER A 113 11.94 -0.06 6.49
C SER A 113 10.92 -1.14 6.12
N LEU A 114 9.69 -0.75 5.78
CA LEU A 114 8.60 -1.66 5.42
C LEU A 114 8.84 -2.37 4.07
N VAL A 115 9.31 -1.63 3.06
CA VAL A 115 9.57 -2.17 1.71
C VAL A 115 10.70 -3.20 1.67
N SER A 116 11.57 -3.22 2.69
CA SER A 116 12.66 -4.21 2.82
C SER A 116 13.60 -4.25 1.61
N ILE A 117 14.16 -3.09 1.24
CA ILE A 117 15.14 -2.99 0.16
C ILE A 117 16.45 -3.65 0.61
N SER A 118 16.68 -4.90 0.19
CA SER A 118 17.86 -5.67 0.55
C SER A 118 18.78 -5.91 -0.63
N SER A 119 20.10 -5.76 -0.41
CA SER A 119 21.16 -6.20 -1.34
C SER A 119 21.05 -7.69 -1.69
N ARG A 120 20.38 -8.49 -0.85
CA ARG A 120 20.09 -9.90 -1.11
C ARG A 120 19.24 -10.08 -2.36
N HIS A 121 18.26 -9.20 -2.63
CA HIS A 121 17.46 -9.24 -3.85
C HIS A 121 18.34 -9.05 -5.08
N LYS A 122 19.27 -8.08 -5.06
CA LYS A 122 20.22 -7.83 -6.15
C LYS A 122 21.09 -9.06 -6.45
N SER A 123 21.62 -9.71 -5.42
CA SER A 123 22.43 -10.93 -5.60
C SER A 123 21.61 -12.11 -6.12
N MET A 124 20.34 -12.22 -5.72
CA MET A 124 19.44 -13.27 -6.23
C MET A 124 19.10 -13.04 -7.71
N PHE A 125 18.70 -11.83 -8.10
CA PHE A 125 18.42 -11.49 -9.50
C PHE A 125 19.60 -11.77 -10.43
N LYS A 126 20.83 -11.39 -10.02
CA LYS A 126 22.04 -11.71 -10.79
C LYS A 126 22.24 -13.22 -10.97
N ARG A 127 21.98 -14.00 -9.92
CA ARG A 127 22.13 -15.46 -9.98
C ARG A 127 21.08 -16.10 -10.88
N GLN A 128 19.86 -15.58 -10.89
CA GLN A 128 18.80 -16.02 -11.78
C GLN A 128 19.14 -15.73 -13.25
N ASP A 129 19.56 -14.51 -13.57
CA ASP A 129 19.88 -14.12 -14.95
C ASP A 129 21.06 -14.95 -15.51
N LEU A 130 22.04 -15.27 -14.66
CA LEU A 130 23.12 -16.21 -14.99
C LEU A 130 22.60 -17.64 -15.24
N ASN A 131 21.69 -18.13 -14.39
CA ASN A 131 21.12 -19.47 -14.53
C ASN A 131 20.23 -19.61 -15.77
N GLU A 132 19.41 -18.58 -16.07
CA GLU A 132 18.61 -18.52 -17.28
C GLU A 132 19.49 -18.44 -18.54
N SER A 133 20.56 -17.63 -18.51
CA SER A 133 21.55 -17.57 -19.59
C SER A 133 22.22 -18.93 -19.81
N ALA A 134 22.61 -19.63 -18.74
CA ALA A 134 23.16 -20.97 -18.83
C ALA A 134 22.15 -21.98 -19.40
N ASN A 135 20.89 -21.95 -18.96
CA ASN A 135 19.85 -22.82 -19.50
C ASN A 135 19.58 -22.56 -20.98
N ARG A 136 19.61 -21.29 -21.43
CA ARG A 136 19.49 -20.92 -22.85
C ARG A 136 20.64 -21.49 -23.69
N LEU A 137 21.87 -21.51 -23.18
CA LEU A 137 23.05 -22.02 -23.90
C LEU A 137 23.13 -23.55 -23.94
N TYR A 138 22.80 -24.21 -22.83
CA TYR A 138 23.11 -25.64 -22.66
C TYR A 138 21.87 -26.56 -22.71
N GLY A 139 20.68 -26.02 -22.96
CA GLY A 139 19.44 -26.82 -23.06
C GLY A 139 19.04 -27.48 -21.74
N GLY A 140 19.51 -26.94 -20.61
CA GLY A 140 19.24 -27.46 -19.28
C GLY A 140 17.76 -27.41 -18.93
N GLN A 141 17.23 -28.49 -18.35
CA GLN A 141 15.91 -28.50 -17.74
C GLN A 141 15.82 -27.38 -16.68
N PRO A 142 14.68 -26.67 -16.56
CA PRO A 142 14.52 -25.66 -15.54
C PRO A 142 14.75 -26.28 -14.15
N SER A 143 15.72 -25.73 -13.41
CA SER A 143 16.03 -26.19 -12.07
C SER A 143 14.80 -25.98 -11.16
N LYS A 144 14.14 -27.06 -10.75
CA LYS A 144 13.12 -27.02 -9.69
C LYS A 144 13.82 -26.74 -8.36
N GLY A 145 13.93 -25.48 -8.00
CA GLY A 145 14.65 -25.07 -6.81
C GLY A 145 14.33 -23.65 -6.39
N TRP A 146 13.06 -23.28 -6.41
CA TRP A 146 12.59 -22.04 -5.79
C TRP A 146 11.83 -22.33 -4.50
N ALA A 147 11.93 -21.42 -3.55
CA ALA A 147 11.05 -21.39 -2.40
C ALA A 147 9.62 -21.15 -2.90
N SER A 148 8.74 -22.16 -2.89
CA SER A 148 7.32 -22.04 -3.29
C SER A 148 6.76 -20.65 -3.01
N LYS A 149 6.01 -20.03 -3.95
CA LYS A 149 5.42 -18.69 -3.81
C LYS A 149 4.92 -18.38 -2.39
N GLY A 150 4.30 -19.35 -1.72
CA GLY A 150 3.84 -19.24 -0.34
C GLY A 150 4.95 -18.95 0.70
N LYS A 151 6.14 -19.52 0.54
CA LYS A 151 7.29 -19.26 1.42
C LYS A 151 7.84 -17.85 1.26
N VAL A 152 7.97 -17.33 0.03
CA VAL A 152 8.43 -15.95 -0.19
C VAL A 152 7.41 -14.95 0.36
N LEU A 153 6.11 -15.16 0.08
CA LEU A 153 5.04 -14.35 0.63
C LEU A 153 5.04 -14.38 2.17
N SER A 154 5.19 -15.55 2.79
CA SER A 154 5.21 -15.68 4.25
C SER A 154 6.39 -14.93 4.91
N LEU A 155 7.55 -14.90 4.26
CA LEU A 155 8.70 -14.15 4.76
C LEU A 155 8.47 -12.63 4.66
N ARG A 156 7.84 -12.18 3.57
CA ARG A 156 7.46 -10.77 3.40
C ARG A 156 6.43 -10.33 4.43
N LEU A 157 5.38 -11.11 4.64
CA LEU A 157 4.35 -10.81 5.65
C LEU A 157 4.95 -10.71 7.05
N ARG A 158 5.85 -11.62 7.45
CA ARG A 158 6.56 -11.53 8.73
C ARG A 158 7.46 -10.29 8.84
N HIS A 159 8.11 -9.91 7.73
CA HIS A 159 8.90 -8.68 7.69
C HIS A 159 7.98 -7.47 7.89
N GLU A 160 6.87 -7.41 7.17
CA GLU A 160 5.88 -6.34 7.28
C GLU A 160 5.36 -6.21 8.71
N GLU A 161 4.93 -7.32 9.34
CA GLU A 161 4.45 -7.37 10.73
C GLU A 161 5.46 -6.80 11.74
N THR A 162 6.76 -6.97 11.50
CA THR A 162 7.83 -6.52 12.41
C THR A 162 8.37 -5.12 12.08
N HIS A 163 8.07 -4.58 10.90
CA HIS A 163 8.61 -3.31 10.39
C HIS A 163 7.54 -2.30 9.99
N MET A 164 6.30 -2.45 10.47
CA MET A 164 5.20 -1.52 10.19
C MET A 164 5.48 -0.08 10.66
N GLY A 165 6.28 0.09 11.72
CA GLY A 165 6.49 1.42 12.31
C GLY A 165 5.15 2.05 12.69
N ARG A 166 4.81 3.19 12.08
CA ARG A 166 3.51 3.86 12.26
C ARG A 166 2.45 3.52 11.21
N TYR A 167 2.76 2.63 10.26
CA TYR A 167 1.76 2.12 9.32
C TYR A 167 0.76 1.19 10.02
N LYS A 168 -0.44 1.14 9.45
CA LYS A 168 -1.49 0.17 9.78
C LYS A 168 -1.89 -0.55 8.50
N LEU A 169 -1.97 -1.87 8.56
CA LEU A 169 -2.52 -2.67 7.46
C LEU A 169 -4.04 -2.48 7.44
N VAL A 170 -4.56 -1.96 6.34
CA VAL A 170 -6.01 -1.72 6.14
C VAL A 170 -6.64 -2.68 5.15
N TYR A 171 -5.82 -3.34 4.32
CA TYR A 171 -6.21 -4.40 3.40
C TYR A 171 -5.09 -5.45 3.30
N PRO A 172 -5.40 -6.76 3.33
CA PRO A 172 -6.73 -7.33 3.52
C PRO A 172 -7.29 -7.01 4.93
N PRO A 173 -8.63 -7.02 5.12
CA PRO A 173 -9.23 -6.85 6.44
C PRO A 173 -8.72 -7.89 7.44
N HIS A 174 -8.89 -7.61 8.73
CA HIS A 174 -8.63 -8.61 9.76
C HIS A 174 -9.53 -9.84 9.52
N GLN A 175 -9.03 -11.04 9.81
CA GLN A 175 -9.72 -12.30 9.50
C GLN A 175 -11.12 -12.42 10.11
N THR A 176 -11.43 -11.63 11.14
CA THR A 176 -12.72 -11.63 11.83
C THR A 176 -13.69 -10.55 11.36
N ASP A 177 -13.28 -9.68 10.43
CA ASP A 177 -14.08 -8.57 9.90
C ASP A 177 -14.75 -9.00 8.59
N TRP A 178 -15.75 -9.87 8.73
CA TRP A 178 -16.45 -10.50 7.61
C TRP A 178 -17.23 -9.48 6.79
N ASP A 179 -17.81 -8.48 7.44
CA ASP A 179 -18.61 -7.44 6.79
C ASP A 179 -17.76 -6.61 5.84
N ARG A 180 -16.55 -6.19 6.25
CA ARG A 180 -15.61 -5.49 5.36
C ARG A 180 -15.07 -6.40 4.27
N THR A 181 -14.81 -7.67 4.59
CA THR A 181 -14.35 -8.64 3.60
C THR A 181 -15.36 -8.78 2.46
N ASP A 182 -16.62 -9.05 2.79
CA ASP A 182 -17.72 -9.17 1.82
C ASP A 182 -17.93 -7.87 1.04
N GLU A 183 -17.89 -6.71 1.71
CA GLU A 183 -18.00 -5.42 1.03
C GLU A 183 -16.87 -5.19 0.02
N TYR A 184 -15.62 -5.43 0.40
CA TYR A 184 -14.47 -5.24 -0.48
C TYR A 184 -14.44 -6.24 -1.63
N GLU A 185 -14.86 -7.48 -1.42
CA GLU A 185 -14.99 -8.49 -2.47
C GLU A 185 -16.06 -8.11 -3.50
N ARG A 186 -17.20 -7.57 -3.05
CA ARG A 186 -18.22 -6.99 -3.95
C ARG A 186 -17.65 -5.84 -4.77
N CYS A 187 -16.98 -4.88 -4.13
CA CYS A 187 -16.32 -3.77 -4.82
C CYS A 187 -15.30 -4.25 -5.84
N ALA A 188 -14.48 -5.25 -5.49
CA ALA A 188 -13.47 -5.80 -6.39
C ALA A 188 -14.09 -6.53 -7.59
N SER A 189 -15.21 -7.22 -7.39
CA SER A 189 -15.95 -7.87 -8.46
C SER A 189 -16.56 -6.84 -9.41
N ALA A 190 -17.22 -5.81 -8.87
CA ALA A 190 -17.78 -4.72 -9.68
C ALA A 190 -16.69 -3.97 -10.47
N SER A 191 -15.54 -3.70 -9.84
CA SER A 191 -14.40 -3.04 -10.51
C SER A 191 -13.83 -3.87 -11.66
N ARG A 192 -13.70 -5.20 -11.49
CA ARG A 192 -13.28 -6.10 -12.58
C ARG A 192 -14.26 -6.09 -13.75
N THR A 193 -15.56 -6.20 -13.48
CA THR A 193 -16.59 -6.16 -14.52
C THR A 193 -16.55 -4.82 -15.27
N ALA A 194 -16.46 -3.70 -14.57
CA ALA A 194 -16.36 -2.38 -15.20
C ALA A 194 -15.11 -2.22 -16.08
N PHE A 195 -13.98 -2.81 -15.67
CA PHE A 195 -12.75 -2.81 -16.46
C PHE A 195 -12.88 -3.65 -17.76
N GLU A 196 -13.48 -4.84 -17.66
CA GLU A 196 -13.71 -5.72 -18.81
C GLU A 196 -14.71 -5.12 -19.81
N GLU A 197 -15.80 -4.52 -19.33
CA GLU A 197 -16.80 -3.83 -20.16
C GLU A 197 -16.24 -2.56 -20.80
N GLY A 198 -15.29 -1.89 -20.14
CA GLY A 198 -14.57 -0.72 -20.64
C GLY A 198 -13.53 -1.02 -21.72
N GLY A 199 -13.32 -2.29 -22.08
CA GLY A 199 -12.38 -2.70 -23.14
C GLY A 199 -10.91 -2.74 -22.70
N GLY A 200 -10.65 -3.04 -21.43
CA GLY A 200 -9.31 -3.25 -20.88
C GLY A 200 -8.57 -4.48 -21.42
#